data_AF-A0A8T1GXF8-F1
#
_entry.id   AF-A0A8T1GXF8-F1
#
_cell.length_a   1.000
_cell.length_b   1.000
_cell.length_c   1.000
_cell.angle_alpha   90.00
_cell.angle_beta   90.00
_cell.angle_gamma   90.00
#
_symmetry.space_group_name_H-M   'P 1'
#
loop_
_entity.id
_entity.type
_entity.pdbx_description
1 polymer ?
#
loop_
_entity_poly.entity_id
_entity_poly.type
_entity_poly.pdbx_seq_one_letter_code
_entity_poly.pdbx_strand_id
1 'polypeptide(L)'
;MVDEMYADINNPEIANDEYFANRTILTTTNAVVQRINEAVTQRLEGVSQEYLSTDSVEEDEKVNFFEQEVLHTVNINGISPHKLTLKKGTPIMMMRNLNPDLGLCNGTRLGIVELKTHVIHATIMTGERQGQHVLIPRIVFISDGEAREFPFGLRRKQFPVQPAFAMTINKTQGQTVQNLGLCTSHCRE
;
A
#
# COMPACT_ATOMS: atom_id res chain seq x y z
N MET A 1 -12.32 -13.47 11.21
CA MET A 1 -12.49 -12.53 10.09
C MET A 1 -11.31 -12.56 9.12
N VAL A 2 -10.09 -12.21 9.53
CA VAL A 2 -8.92 -12.28 8.61
C VAL A 2 -8.72 -13.71 8.12
N ASP A 3 -8.75 -14.69 9.03
CA ASP A 3 -8.62 -16.12 8.69
C ASP A 3 -9.74 -16.63 7.79
N GLU A 4 -10.95 -16.08 7.88
CA GLU A 4 -12.08 -16.50 7.04
C GLU A 4 -11.98 -15.85 5.65
N MET A 5 -11.61 -14.56 5.60
CA MET A 5 -11.52 -13.83 4.33
C MET A 5 -10.36 -14.33 3.48
N TYR A 6 -9.24 -14.66 4.14
CA TYR A 6 -7.97 -15.00 3.52
C TYR A 6 -7.51 -16.43 3.92
N ALA A 7 -8.46 -17.34 4.15
CA ALA A 7 -8.18 -18.74 4.53
C ALA A 7 -7.18 -19.43 3.59
N ASP A 8 -7.37 -19.22 2.29
CA ASP A 8 -6.60 -19.88 1.23
C ASP A 8 -5.44 -19.01 0.72
N ILE A 9 -5.01 -17.99 1.46
CA ILE A 9 -3.99 -17.02 1.01
C ILE A 9 -2.67 -17.65 0.56
N ASN A 10 -2.33 -18.84 1.08
CA ASN A 10 -1.12 -19.59 0.74
C ASN A 10 -1.37 -20.77 -0.21
N ASN A 11 -2.61 -20.99 -0.66
CA ASN A 11 -2.92 -22.02 -1.65
C ASN A 11 -2.71 -21.46 -3.07
N PRO A 12 -1.67 -21.86 -3.82
CA PRO A 12 -1.36 -21.29 -5.13
C PRO A 12 -2.41 -21.61 -6.20
N GLU A 13 -3.25 -22.62 -6.02
CA GLU A 13 -4.35 -22.95 -6.94
C GLU A 13 -5.54 -22.00 -6.77
N ILE A 14 -5.67 -21.38 -5.59
CA ILE A 14 -6.81 -20.51 -5.23
C ILE A 14 -6.38 -19.05 -5.17
N ALA A 15 -5.26 -18.72 -4.52
CA ALA A 15 -4.76 -17.37 -4.26
C ALA A 15 -4.14 -16.71 -5.51
N ASN A 16 -4.93 -16.60 -6.57
CA ASN A 16 -4.58 -15.91 -7.80
C ASN A 16 -5.08 -14.44 -7.80
N ASP A 17 -4.80 -13.71 -8.89
CA ASP A 17 -5.22 -12.32 -9.04
C ASP A 17 -6.75 -12.15 -8.88
N GLU A 18 -7.56 -13.09 -9.36
CA GLU A 18 -9.02 -13.05 -9.24
C GLU A 18 -9.49 -13.22 -7.79
N TYR A 19 -8.89 -14.14 -7.04
CA TYR A 19 -9.18 -14.34 -5.62
C TYR A 19 -8.96 -13.06 -4.81
N PHE A 20 -7.82 -12.40 -5.02
CA PHE A 20 -7.52 -11.16 -4.32
C PHE A 20 -8.32 -9.96 -4.87
N ALA A 21 -8.63 -9.93 -6.17
CA ALA A 21 -9.43 -8.87 -6.78
C ALA A 21 -10.84 -8.81 -6.19
N ASN A 22 -11.43 -9.99 -5.96
CA ASN A 22 -12.80 -10.13 -5.48
C ASN A 22 -12.94 -10.04 -3.97
N ARG A 23 -11.84 -9.87 -3.22
CA ARG A 23 -11.84 -9.83 -1.75
C ARG A 23 -11.23 -8.53 -1.22
N THR A 24 -11.88 -7.95 -0.22
CA THR A 24 -11.27 -6.92 0.64
C THR A 24 -11.92 -6.87 2.01
N ILE A 25 -11.16 -6.46 3.01
CA ILE A 25 -11.69 -6.10 4.32
C ILE A 25 -11.92 -4.57 4.34
N LEU A 26 -13.09 -4.15 4.79
CA LEU A 26 -13.48 -2.75 4.89
C LEU A 26 -13.48 -2.29 6.34
N THR A 27 -12.85 -1.14 6.57
CA THR A 27 -12.78 -0.56 7.92
C THR A 27 -13.08 0.93 7.89
N THR A 28 -13.24 1.53 9.07
CA THR A 28 -13.56 2.97 9.18
C THR A 28 -12.33 3.87 9.21
N THR A 29 -11.13 3.35 9.52
CA THR A 29 -9.92 4.18 9.71
C THR A 29 -8.67 3.60 9.04
N ASN A 30 -7.81 4.47 8.53
CA ASN A 30 -6.53 4.06 7.93
C ASN A 30 -5.63 3.30 8.92
N ALA A 31 -5.68 3.64 10.21
CA ALA A 31 -4.91 2.94 11.24
C ALA A 31 -5.31 1.46 11.38
N VAL A 32 -6.61 1.15 11.27
CA VAL A 32 -7.08 -0.25 11.27
C VAL A 32 -6.71 -0.93 9.96
N VAL A 33 -6.81 -0.23 8.81
CA VAL A 33 -6.35 -0.76 7.51
C VAL A 33 -4.89 -1.18 7.58
N GLN A 34 -4.02 -0.32 8.12
CA GLN A 34 -2.59 -0.61 8.24
C GLN A 34 -2.35 -1.87 9.08
N ARG A 35 -2.96 -1.97 10.27
CA ARG A 35 -2.83 -3.16 11.14
C ARG A 35 -3.27 -4.45 10.46
N ILE A 36 -4.42 -4.44 9.77
CA ILE A 36 -4.92 -5.63 9.07
C ILE A 36 -3.98 -5.99 7.92
N ASN A 37 -3.56 -5.02 7.12
CA ASN A 37 -2.63 -5.24 6.02
C ASN A 37 -1.30 -5.82 6.51
N GLU A 38 -0.74 -5.32 7.61
CA GLU A 38 0.47 -5.86 8.23
C GLU A 38 0.24 -7.30 8.72
N ALA A 39 -0.85 -7.56 9.44
CA ALA A 39 -1.18 -8.90 9.94
C ALA A 39 -1.34 -9.92 8.81
N VAL A 40 -2.06 -9.57 7.73
CA VAL A 40 -2.25 -10.46 6.57
C VAL A 40 -0.94 -10.69 5.82
N THR A 41 -0.12 -9.64 5.65
CA THR A 41 1.21 -9.74 5.00
C THR A 41 2.15 -10.66 5.77
N GLN A 42 2.07 -10.68 7.10
CA GLN A 42 2.85 -11.60 7.94
C GLN A 42 2.43 -13.05 7.77
N ARG A 43 1.13 -13.33 7.52
CA ARG A 43 0.59 -14.69 7.29
C ARG A 43 0.90 -15.25 5.89
N LEU A 44 1.07 -14.38 4.89
CA LEU A 44 1.41 -14.79 3.53
C LEU A 44 2.79 -15.46 3.50
N GLU A 45 2.91 -16.63 2.89
CA GLU A 45 4.19 -17.33 2.73
C GLU A 45 5.07 -16.66 1.66
N GLY A 46 6.37 -16.96 1.70
CA GLY A 46 7.34 -16.48 0.71
C GLY A 46 8.28 -15.40 1.24
N VAL A 47 9.24 -15.04 0.38
CA VAL A 47 10.35 -14.14 0.73
C VAL A 47 9.85 -12.70 0.79
N SER A 48 9.99 -12.08 1.96
CA SER A 48 9.78 -10.65 2.15
C SER A 48 10.91 -9.85 1.52
N GLN A 49 10.58 -8.81 0.78
CA GLN A 49 11.51 -7.78 0.37
C GLN A 49 11.17 -6.46 1.06
N GLU A 50 12.19 -5.86 1.65
CA GLU A 50 12.08 -4.58 2.34
C GLU A 50 12.63 -3.44 1.48
N TYR A 51 11.89 -2.34 1.48
CA TYR A 51 12.27 -1.10 0.82
C TYR A 51 12.28 0.03 1.85
N LEU A 52 13.49 0.50 2.17
CA LEU A 52 13.68 1.71 2.96
C LEU A 52 13.55 2.95 2.08
N SER A 53 12.87 3.97 2.59
CA SER A 53 12.74 5.26 1.93
C SER A 53 14.03 6.07 2.02
N THR A 54 14.10 7.15 1.23
CA THR A 54 15.11 8.20 1.41
C THR A 54 14.38 9.46 1.84
N ASP A 55 14.66 9.94 3.04
CA ASP A 55 13.93 11.04 3.66
C ASP A 55 14.81 12.29 3.79
N SER A 56 14.16 13.44 3.61
CA SER A 56 14.77 14.77 3.68
C SER A 56 13.71 15.78 4.08
N VAL A 57 14.15 16.98 4.47
CA VAL A 57 13.28 18.11 4.73
C VAL A 57 13.15 18.93 3.44
N GLU A 58 11.95 19.46 3.17
CA GLU A 58 11.67 20.25 1.96
C GLU A 58 12.48 21.55 1.89
N GLU A 59 12.77 22.16 3.04
CA GLU A 59 13.65 23.32 3.15
C GLU A 59 15.11 22.87 3.33
N ASP A 60 15.93 23.03 2.28
CA ASP A 60 17.34 22.64 2.25
C ASP A 60 18.16 23.28 3.40
N GLU A 61 17.80 24.49 3.83
CA GLU A 61 18.46 25.18 4.95
C GLU A 61 18.24 24.49 6.30
N LYS A 62 17.20 23.64 6.42
CA LYS A 62 16.85 22.93 7.65
C LYS A 62 17.26 21.46 7.69
N VAL A 63 17.86 20.94 6.62
CA VAL A 63 18.21 19.52 6.47
C VAL A 63 19.10 19.01 7.61
N ASN A 64 19.92 19.87 8.20
CA ASN A 64 20.82 19.51 9.30
C ASN A 64 20.23 19.70 10.71
N PHE A 65 18.99 20.20 10.86
CA PHE A 65 18.38 20.38 12.18
C PHE A 65 17.65 19.13 12.70
N PHE A 66 17.42 18.13 11.85
CA PHE A 66 16.66 16.94 12.20
C PHE A 66 17.47 15.68 11.93
N GLU A 67 17.52 14.79 12.90
CA GLU A 67 18.15 13.48 12.75
C GLU A 67 17.31 12.60 11.81
N GLN A 68 17.99 11.79 10.99
CA GLN A 68 17.32 10.87 10.06
C GLN A 68 16.38 9.90 10.78
N GLU A 69 16.75 9.45 11.98
CA GLU A 69 15.91 8.57 12.80
C GLU A 69 14.56 9.22 13.12
N VAL A 70 14.53 10.52 13.38
CA VAL A 70 13.27 11.27 13.58
C VAL A 70 12.43 11.23 12.31
N LEU A 71 13.02 11.50 11.15
CA LEU A 71 12.30 11.48 9.87
C LEU A 71 11.71 10.10 9.55
N HIS A 72 12.45 9.03 9.87
CA HIS A 72 12.01 7.65 9.65
C HIS A 72 10.78 7.27 10.49
N THR A 73 10.57 7.90 11.65
CA THR A 73 9.39 7.66 12.50
C THR A 73 8.13 8.40 12.03
N VAL A 74 8.27 9.38 11.14
CA VAL A 74 7.14 10.19 10.66
C VAL A 74 6.25 9.37 9.73
N ASN A 75 4.98 9.23 10.12
CA ASN A 75 3.94 8.57 9.34
C ASN A 75 2.83 9.58 9.01
N ILE A 76 2.67 9.90 7.72
CA ILE A 76 1.72 10.90 7.23
C ILE A 76 0.74 10.22 6.28
N ASN A 77 -0.55 10.47 6.48
CA ASN A 77 -1.60 9.94 5.61
C ASN A 77 -1.34 10.31 4.14
N GLY A 78 -1.38 9.33 3.25
CA GLY A 78 -1.15 9.54 1.81
C GLY A 78 0.33 9.57 1.38
N ILE A 79 1.25 9.35 2.33
CA ILE A 79 2.67 9.11 2.07
C ILE A 79 3.00 7.67 2.47
N SER A 80 3.75 6.96 1.63
CA SER A 80 4.19 5.60 1.97
C SER A 80 5.09 5.62 3.23
N PRO A 81 5.03 4.60 4.11
CA PRO A 81 5.90 4.53 5.27
C PRO A 81 7.38 4.46 4.87
N HIS A 82 8.26 4.82 5.82
CA HIS A 82 9.71 4.69 5.65
C HIS A 82 10.10 3.26 5.29
N LYS A 83 9.59 2.28 6.06
CA LYS A 83 9.80 0.86 5.83
C LYS A 83 8.59 0.26 5.14
N LEU A 84 8.76 -0.15 3.89
CA LEU A 84 7.73 -0.87 3.11
C LEU A 84 8.19 -2.31 2.89
N THR A 85 7.46 -3.26 3.48
CA THR A 85 7.73 -4.70 3.34
C THR A 85 6.68 -5.34 2.45
N LEU A 86 7.11 -6.01 1.39
CA LEU A 86 6.23 -6.65 0.40
C LEU A 86 6.67 -8.08 0.11
N LYS A 87 5.74 -8.92 -0.36
CA LYS A 87 6.00 -10.27 -0.85
C LYS A 87 5.42 -10.43 -2.26
N LYS A 88 5.99 -11.32 -3.06
CA LYS A 88 5.38 -11.72 -4.34
C LYS A 88 3.96 -12.23 -4.09
N GLY A 89 3.02 -11.92 -5.00
CA GLY A 89 1.61 -12.28 -4.87
C GLY A 89 0.80 -11.39 -3.94
N THR A 90 1.42 -10.46 -3.20
CA THR A 90 0.68 -9.52 -2.36
C THR A 90 -0.16 -8.58 -3.24
N PRO A 91 -1.49 -8.44 -3.02
CA PRO A 91 -2.26 -7.38 -3.62
C PRO A 91 -1.82 -6.03 -3.02
N ILE A 92 -1.54 -5.07 -3.89
CA ILE A 92 -1.19 -3.70 -3.53
C ILE A 92 -2.15 -2.70 -4.19
N MET A 93 -2.18 -1.48 -3.68
CA MET A 93 -2.97 -0.39 -4.22
C MET A 93 -2.10 0.83 -4.44
N MET A 94 -2.26 1.45 -5.60
CA MET A 94 -1.62 2.72 -5.95
C MET A 94 -2.09 3.84 -5.02
N MET A 95 -1.15 4.63 -4.49
CA MET A 95 -1.42 5.76 -3.59
C MET A 95 -1.44 7.12 -4.31
N ARG A 96 -0.87 7.19 -5.53
CA ARG A 96 -0.76 8.41 -6.34
C ARG A 96 -1.00 8.09 -7.81
N ASN A 97 -1.42 9.10 -8.56
CA ASN A 97 -1.48 9.03 -10.02
C ASN A 97 -0.06 9.12 -10.58
N LEU A 98 0.33 8.15 -11.41
CA LEU A 98 1.57 8.19 -12.20
C LEU A 98 1.24 8.35 -13.68
N ASN A 99 0.34 7.52 -14.18
CA ASN A 99 -0.09 7.53 -15.56
C ASN A 99 -1.52 6.96 -15.66
N PRO A 100 -2.57 7.80 -15.53
CA PRO A 100 -3.96 7.36 -15.62
C PRO A 100 -4.29 6.66 -16.95
N ASP A 101 -3.67 7.08 -18.04
CA ASP A 101 -3.88 6.48 -19.37
C ASP A 101 -3.37 5.04 -19.44
N LEU A 102 -2.51 4.61 -18.52
CA LEU A 102 -2.06 3.22 -18.38
C LEU A 102 -2.72 2.49 -17.20
N GLY A 103 -3.73 3.10 -16.57
CA GLY A 103 -4.38 2.54 -15.38
C GLY A 103 -3.57 2.71 -14.08
N LEU A 104 -2.46 3.45 -14.10
CA LEU A 104 -1.65 3.76 -12.92
C LEU A 104 -2.19 5.00 -12.20
N CYS A 105 -3.44 4.91 -11.73
CA CYS A 105 -4.11 5.94 -10.94
C CYS A 105 -4.24 5.54 -9.47
N ASN A 106 -4.47 6.51 -8.59
CA ASN A 106 -4.74 6.29 -7.18
C ASN A 106 -5.95 5.37 -7.00
N GLY A 107 -5.80 4.33 -6.19
CA GLY A 107 -6.85 3.34 -5.97
C GLY A 107 -6.77 2.09 -6.86
N THR A 108 -5.98 2.10 -7.95
CA THR A 108 -5.79 0.89 -8.78
C THR A 108 -5.19 -0.22 -7.94
N ARG A 109 -5.86 -1.38 -7.92
CA ARG A 109 -5.36 -2.61 -7.28
C ARG A 109 -4.49 -3.39 -8.26
N LEU A 110 -3.33 -3.81 -7.79
CA LEU A 110 -2.32 -4.52 -8.56
C LEU A 110 -1.87 -5.79 -7.83
N GLY A 111 -1.59 -6.86 -8.56
CA GLY A 111 -0.98 -8.09 -8.05
C GLY A 111 0.52 -8.06 -8.26
N ILE A 112 1.33 -8.26 -7.21
CA ILE A 112 2.79 -8.25 -7.36
C ILE A 112 3.26 -9.52 -8.08
N VAL A 113 3.89 -9.34 -9.24
CA VAL A 113 4.50 -10.42 -10.01
C VAL A 113 5.96 -10.63 -9.59
N GLU A 114 6.71 -9.54 -9.46
CA GLU A 114 8.14 -9.58 -9.13
C GLU A 114 8.56 -8.31 -8.39
N LEU A 115 9.45 -8.47 -7.42
CA LEU A 115 10.03 -7.40 -6.62
C LEU A 115 11.49 -7.21 -7.03
N LYS A 116 11.84 -6.00 -7.50
CA LYS A 116 13.22 -5.63 -7.87
C LYS A 116 13.64 -4.39 -7.11
N THR A 117 14.95 -4.20 -6.97
CA THR A 117 15.53 -3.12 -6.16
C THR A 117 14.97 -1.72 -6.48
N HIS A 118 14.70 -1.44 -7.75
CA HIS A 118 14.29 -0.09 -8.21
C HIS A 118 12.89 -0.01 -8.80
N VAL A 119 12.21 -1.15 -8.97
CA VAL A 119 10.94 -1.24 -9.68
C VAL A 119 10.14 -2.41 -9.13
N ILE A 120 8.84 -2.20 -8.93
CA ILE A 120 7.87 -3.27 -8.67
C ILE A 120 7.21 -3.63 -9.99
N HIS A 121 7.25 -4.92 -10.36
CA HIS A 121 6.49 -5.45 -11.50
C HIS A 121 5.18 -6.03 -10.99
N ALA A 122 4.08 -5.56 -11.55
CA ALA A 122 2.74 -5.95 -11.12
C ALA A 122 1.77 -6.11 -12.30
N THR A 123 0.63 -6.75 -12.06
CA THR A 123 -0.51 -6.85 -12.98
C THR A 123 -1.68 -6.01 -12.47
N ILE A 124 -2.43 -5.38 -13.37
CA ILE A 124 -3.69 -4.73 -12.99
C ILE A 124 -4.75 -5.79 -12.70
N MET A 125 -5.39 -5.71 -11.52
CA MET A 125 -6.29 -6.76 -11.05
C MET A 125 -7.74 -6.57 -11.49
N THR A 126 -8.16 -5.34 -11.77
CA THR A 126 -9.58 -5.00 -12.03
C THR A 126 -9.74 -3.97 -13.14
N GLY A 127 -10.94 -3.89 -13.71
CA GLY A 127 -11.32 -2.91 -14.73
C GLY A 127 -10.87 -3.28 -16.15
N GLU A 128 -11.00 -2.35 -17.08
CA GLU A 128 -10.77 -2.57 -18.53
C GLU A 128 -9.34 -3.00 -18.87
N ARG A 129 -8.38 -2.74 -17.97
CA ARG A 129 -6.96 -3.04 -18.15
C ARG A 129 -6.51 -4.27 -17.37
N GLN A 130 -7.44 -5.07 -16.85
CA GLN A 130 -7.14 -6.29 -16.10
C GLN A 130 -6.14 -7.18 -16.86
N GLY A 131 -5.16 -7.72 -16.12
CA GLY A 131 -4.09 -8.57 -16.65
C GLY A 131 -2.94 -7.82 -17.31
N GLN A 132 -3.04 -6.50 -17.53
CA GLN A 132 -1.92 -5.73 -18.10
C GLN A 132 -0.77 -5.61 -17.08
N HIS A 133 0.45 -5.87 -17.56
CA HIS A 133 1.66 -5.71 -16.77
C HIS A 133 2.10 -4.24 -16.70
N VAL A 134 2.51 -3.81 -15.52
CA VAL A 134 2.98 -2.46 -15.24
C VAL A 134 4.24 -2.49 -14.38
N LEU A 135 5.05 -1.44 -14.52
CA LEU A 135 6.25 -1.21 -13.73
C LEU A 135 6.07 0.04 -12.89
N ILE A 136 6.25 -0.09 -11.58
CA ILE A 136 6.03 1.00 -10.63
C ILE A 136 7.40 1.44 -10.09
N PRO A 137 7.86 2.66 -10.40
CA PRO A 137 9.08 3.21 -9.83
C PRO A 137 8.82 3.87 -8.47
N ARG A 138 9.89 4.18 -7.74
CA ARG A 138 9.81 5.08 -6.57
C ARG A 138 9.54 6.50 -7.02
N ILE A 139 8.69 7.22 -6.29
CA ILE A 139 8.46 8.66 -6.46
C ILE A 139 8.88 9.42 -5.21
N VAL A 140 8.96 10.74 -5.33
CA VAL A 140 9.10 11.64 -4.19
C VAL A 140 7.72 12.08 -3.74
N PHE A 141 7.40 11.80 -2.49
CA PHE A 141 6.30 12.39 -1.75
C PHE A 141 6.78 13.67 -1.07
N ILE A 142 5.92 14.67 -1.05
CA ILE A 142 6.10 15.91 -0.30
C ILE A 142 4.88 16.02 0.60
N SER A 143 5.08 16.16 1.91
CA SER A 143 3.99 16.46 2.83
C SER A 143 3.63 17.93 2.73
N ASP A 144 2.34 18.25 2.70
CA ASP A 144 1.91 19.64 2.80
C ASP A 144 2.34 20.18 4.18
N GLY A 145 3.14 21.26 4.20
CA GLY A 145 3.68 21.88 5.41
C GLY A 145 2.64 22.41 6.40
N GLU A 146 1.34 22.31 6.08
CA GLU A 146 0.22 22.62 6.97
C GLU A 146 -0.20 21.45 7.87
N ALA A 147 0.42 20.26 7.74
CA ALA A 147 0.28 19.21 8.73
C ALA A 147 0.91 19.70 10.05
N ARG A 148 0.10 20.40 10.87
CA ARG A 148 0.45 21.05 12.16
C ARG A 148 1.16 20.14 13.18
N GLU A 149 1.31 18.85 12.88
CA GLU A 149 1.99 17.86 13.71
C GLU A 149 3.51 17.99 13.66
N PHE A 150 4.10 18.48 12.56
CA PHE A 150 5.55 18.53 12.40
C PHE A 150 6.05 19.92 11.99
N PRO A 151 7.19 20.40 12.54
CA PRO A 151 7.74 21.73 12.22
C PRO A 151 8.48 21.79 10.87
N PHE A 152 8.30 20.79 10.00
CA PHE A 152 8.99 20.66 8.71
C PHE A 152 8.12 19.97 7.66
N GLY A 153 8.35 20.30 6.38
CA GLY A 153 7.84 19.51 5.26
C GLY A 153 8.73 18.28 5.03
N LEU A 154 8.15 17.08 5.11
CA LEU A 154 8.82 15.82 4.80
C LEU A 154 8.85 15.57 3.29
N ARG A 155 10.05 15.36 2.76
CA ARG A 155 10.30 14.87 1.40
C ARG A 155 10.77 13.42 1.47
N ARG A 156 9.93 12.47 1.05
CA ARG A 156 10.18 11.02 1.14
C ARG A 156 10.20 10.36 -0.23
N LYS A 157 11.30 9.72 -0.62
CA LYS A 157 11.39 8.91 -1.84
C LYS A 157 11.05 7.45 -1.56
N GLN A 158 9.91 6.97 -2.07
CA GLN A 158 9.42 5.60 -1.84
C GLN A 158 8.48 5.14 -2.97
N PHE A 159 8.19 3.84 -3.05
CA PHE A 159 7.15 3.35 -3.97
C PHE A 159 5.76 3.89 -3.61
N PRO A 160 4.95 4.32 -4.59
CA PRO A 160 3.62 4.86 -4.35
C PRO A 160 2.55 3.79 -4.18
N VAL A 161 2.81 2.80 -3.31
CA VAL A 161 1.93 1.64 -3.13
C VAL A 161 1.82 1.27 -1.65
N GLN A 162 0.73 0.63 -1.31
CA GLN A 162 0.51 0.00 -0.01
C GLN A 162 -0.17 -1.37 -0.21
N PRO A 163 0.00 -2.34 0.70
CA PRO A 163 -0.78 -3.57 0.66
C PRO A 163 -2.30 -3.28 0.65
N ALA A 164 -3.06 -4.13 -0.01
CA ALA A 164 -4.48 -3.91 -0.31
C ALA A 164 -5.34 -5.13 0.06
N PHE A 165 -5.09 -5.70 1.24
CA PHE A 165 -5.97 -6.70 1.85
C PHE A 165 -7.16 -6.05 2.58
N ALA A 166 -6.94 -4.83 3.06
CA ALA A 166 -7.96 -3.98 3.64
C ALA A 166 -7.94 -2.58 3.02
N MET A 167 -9.10 -1.91 3.07
CA MET A 167 -9.25 -0.51 2.70
C MET A 167 -10.32 0.17 3.56
N THR A 168 -10.36 1.49 3.56
CA THR A 168 -11.42 2.21 4.27
C THR A 168 -12.72 2.17 3.48
N ILE A 169 -13.87 2.23 4.17
CA ILE A 169 -15.20 2.30 3.53
C ILE A 169 -15.28 3.48 2.57
N ASN A 170 -14.67 4.62 2.89
CA ASN A 170 -14.65 5.79 1.99
C ASN A 170 -13.91 5.52 0.67
N LYS A 171 -13.00 4.54 0.64
CA LYS A 171 -12.22 4.16 -0.56
C LYS A 171 -12.95 3.16 -1.47
N THR A 172 -14.09 2.61 -1.04
CA THR A 172 -14.85 1.64 -1.86
C THR A 172 -15.84 2.28 -2.82
N GLN A 173 -16.08 3.59 -2.71
CA GLN A 173 -17.02 4.27 -3.58
C GLN A 173 -16.59 4.14 -5.05
N GLY A 174 -17.43 3.49 -5.86
CA GLY A 174 -17.16 3.21 -7.27
C GLY A 174 -16.35 1.94 -7.56
N GLN A 175 -16.01 1.13 -6.54
CA GLN A 175 -15.40 -0.18 -6.74
C GLN A 175 -16.44 -1.30 -6.63
N THR A 176 -16.34 -2.31 -7.50
CA THR A 176 -17.13 -3.54 -7.40
C THR A 176 -16.26 -4.63 -6.76
N VAL A 177 -16.66 -5.14 -5.60
CA VAL A 177 -15.98 -6.24 -4.90
C VAL A 177 -17.04 -7.23 -4.43
N GLN A 178 -16.79 -8.53 -4.62
CA GLN A 178 -17.78 -9.58 -4.37
C GLN A 178 -17.79 -10.02 -2.90
N ASN A 179 -16.62 -10.16 -2.29
CA ASN A 179 -16.45 -10.73 -0.96
C ASN A 179 -15.89 -9.66 -0.01
N LEU A 180 -16.76 -9.13 0.83
CA LEU A 180 -16.45 -8.02 1.73
C LEU A 180 -16.49 -8.47 3.18
N GLY A 181 -15.40 -8.25 3.91
CA GLY A 181 -15.38 -8.36 5.36
C GLY A 181 -15.58 -6.97 5.97
N LEU A 182 -16.57 -6.78 6.83
CA LEU A 182 -16.77 -5.50 7.51
C LEU A 182 -16.15 -5.54 8.90
N CYS A 183 -15.24 -4.63 9.18
CA CYS A 183 -14.57 -4.52 10.46
C CYS A 183 -14.89 -3.21 11.19
N THR A 184 -15.73 -3.29 12.21
CA THR A 184 -16.12 -2.15 13.06
C THR A 184 -15.42 -2.23 14.41
N SER A 185 -14.40 -1.38 14.63
CA SER A 185 -13.69 -1.02 15.88
C SER A 185 -13.26 -2.11 16.91
N HIS A 186 -13.69 -3.37 16.78
CA HIS A 186 -13.54 -4.46 17.74
C HIS A 186 -13.35 -5.82 17.03
N CYS A 187 -12.62 -5.86 15.90
CA CYS A 187 -12.32 -7.13 15.26
C CYS A 187 -11.21 -7.84 16.04
N ARG A 188 -11.47 -9.09 16.45
CA ARG A 188 -10.42 -10.00 16.90
C ARG A 188 -9.53 -10.34 15.69
N GLU A 189 -8.22 -10.25 15.93
CA GLU A 189 -7.15 -10.69 15.01
C GLU A 189 -7.32 -12.14 14.59
#